data_AF-A0A959YEA0-F1
#
_entry.id   AF-A0A959YEA0-F1
#
_cell.length_a   1.000
_cell.length_b   1.000
_cell.length_c   1.000
_cell.angle_alpha   90.00
_cell.angle_beta   90.00
_cell.angle_gamma   90.00
#
_symmetry.space_group_name_H-M   'P 1'
#
loop_
_entity.id
_entity.type
_entity.pdbx_description
1 polymer ?
#
loop_
_entity_poly.entity_id
_entity_poly.type
_entity_poly.pdbx_seq_one_letter_code
_entity_poly.pdbx_strand_id
1 'polypeptide(L)' 'MKADYWNVSDEQVVEKTGHKLAHWMKVLDGLKAAEKKSNDVVAYLQKEHDVPRYWARTLTTHYLKQKAKP' A
#
# COMPACT_ATOMS: atom_id res chain seq x y z
N MET A 1 -5.97 -12.96 -20.12
CA MET A 1 -5.82 -12.74 -18.67
C MET A 1 -5.37 -11.30 -18.46
N LYS A 2 -6.15 -10.46 -17.80
CA LYS A 2 -5.67 -9.12 -17.41
C LYS A 2 -4.68 -9.34 -16.28
N ALA A 3 -3.38 -9.19 -16.55
CA ALA A 3 -2.39 -9.13 -15.48
C ALA A 3 -2.86 -8.03 -14.52
N ASP A 4 -3.23 -8.41 -13.30
CA ASP A 4 -3.60 -7.44 -12.28
C ASP A 4 -2.40 -6.49 -12.16
N TYR A 5 -2.61 -5.21 -12.47
CA TYR A 5 -1.61 -4.13 -12.46
C TYR A 5 -0.98 -3.90 -11.06
N TRP A 6 -1.30 -4.78 -10.10
CA TRP A 6 -1.00 -4.74 -8.67
C TRP A 6 -0.22 -5.96 -8.20
N ASN A 7 0.22 -6.85 -9.11
CA ASN A 7 1.01 -8.02 -8.76
C ASN A 7 2.47 -7.60 -8.54
N VAL A 8 2.70 -6.85 -7.46
CA VAL A 8 4.02 -6.39 -7.04
C VAL A 8 4.62 -7.39 -6.06
N SER A 9 5.85 -7.80 -6.32
CA SER A 9 6.58 -8.71 -5.43
C SER A 9 7.10 -7.97 -4.21
N ASP A 10 7.27 -8.68 -3.08
CA ASP A 10 7.92 -8.13 -1.89
C ASP A 10 9.29 -7.51 -2.22
N GLU A 11 10.04 -8.10 -3.16
CA GLU A 11 11.34 -7.60 -3.63
C GLU A 11 11.23 -6.18 -4.20
N GLN A 12 10.30 -5.95 -5.13
CA GLN A 12 10.10 -4.63 -5.74
C GLN A 12 9.63 -3.60 -4.72
N VAL A 13 8.79 -4.00 -3.77
CA VAL A 13 8.33 -3.11 -2.69
C VAL A 13 9.48 -2.76 -1.77
N VAL A 14 10.32 -3.72 -1.38
CA VAL A 14 11.51 -3.47 -0.53
C VAL A 14 12.48 -2.54 -1.25
N GLU A 15 12.77 -2.77 -2.53
CA GLU A 15 13.67 -1.91 -3.30
C GLU A 15 13.20 -0.45 -3.38
N LYS A 16 11.88 -0.23 -3.36
CA LYS A 16 11.29 1.11 -3.58
C LYS A 16 10.82 1.81 -2.32
N THR A 17 10.59 1.06 -1.25
CA THR A 17 9.99 1.57 -0.01
C THR A 17 10.79 1.18 1.24
N GLY A 18 11.81 0.32 1.10
CA GLY A 18 12.63 -0.18 2.20
C GLY A 18 12.00 -1.29 3.02
N HIS A 19 10.71 -1.58 2.84
CA HIS A 19 9.99 -2.56 3.64
C HIS A 19 9.17 -3.55 2.81
N LYS A 20 8.94 -4.75 3.35
CA LYS A 20 8.12 -5.80 2.75
C LYS A 20 6.64 -5.41 2.71
N LEU A 21 5.88 -6.03 1.83
CA LEU A 21 4.45 -5.78 1.65
C LEU A 21 3.69 -6.06 2.95
N ALA A 22 4.05 -7.12 3.68
CA ALA A 22 3.49 -7.45 4.99
C ALA A 22 3.70 -6.35 6.07
N HIS A 23 4.81 -5.60 6.02
CA HIS A 23 5.04 -4.47 6.93
C HIS A 23 4.05 -3.35 6.62
N TRP A 24 3.90 -3.01 5.33
CA TRP A 24 2.95 -1.98 4.91
C TRP A 24 1.51 -2.33 5.21
N MET A 25 1.10 -3.59 5.06
CA MET A 25 -0.23 -4.02 5.46
C MET A 25 -0.50 -3.77 6.95
N LYS A 26 0.49 -3.99 7.83
CA LYS A 26 0.38 -3.67 9.26
C LYS A 26 0.31 -2.16 9.52
N VAL A 27 1.12 -1.36 8.83
CA VAL A 27 1.07 0.11 8.94
C VAL A 27 -0.30 0.64 8.50
N LEU A 28 -0.82 0.14 7.37
CA LEU A 28 -2.12 0.51 6.83
C LEU A 28 -3.28 0.06 7.73
N ASP A 29 -3.17 -1.13 8.34
CA ASP A 29 -4.15 -1.63 9.30
C ASP A 29 -4.16 -0.79 10.59
N GLY A 30 -2.97 -0.46 11.13
CA GLY A 30 -2.82 0.43 12.29
C GLY A 30 -3.32 1.86 12.02
N LEU A 31 -3.15 2.35 10.79
CA LEU A 31 -3.69 3.64 10.35
C LEU A 31 -5.21 3.59 10.11
N LYS A 32 -5.82 2.40 10.13
CA LYS A 32 -7.22 2.19 9.72
C LYS A 32 -7.47 2.71 8.31
N ALA A 33 -6.56 2.39 7.38
CA ALA A 33 -6.62 2.86 6.00
C ALA A 33 -7.92 2.50 5.26
N ALA A 34 -8.65 1.48 5.73
CA ALA A 34 -9.96 1.09 5.20
C ALA A 34 -11.07 2.09 5.56
N GLU A 35 -10.93 2.83 6.67
CA GLU A 35 -11.89 3.83 7.14
C GLU A 35 -11.54 5.24 6.65
N LYS A 36 -10.37 5.42 6.01
CA LYS A 36 -9.84 6.72 5.56
C LYS A 36 -9.92 6.86 4.04
N LYS A 37 -9.89 8.11 3.56
CA LYS A 37 -9.77 8.37 2.12
C LYS A 37 -8.40 7.91 1.63
N SER A 38 -8.37 7.23 0.49
CA SER A 38 -7.12 6.71 -0.09
C SER A 38 -6.07 7.81 -0.32
N ASN A 39 -6.48 9.03 -0.65
CA ASN A 39 -5.54 10.15 -0.79
C ASN A 39 -4.85 10.55 0.53
N ASP A 40 -5.57 10.51 1.66
CA ASP A 40 -5.00 10.85 2.96
C ASP A 40 -3.98 9.78 3.39
N VAL A 41 -4.30 8.51 3.14
CA VAL A 41 -3.39 7.38 3.38
C VAL A 41 -2.13 7.50 2.49
N VAL A 42 -2.32 7.83 1.21
CA VAL A 42 -1.21 8.03 0.27
C VAL A 42 -0.34 9.21 0.65
N ALA A 43 -0.93 10.31 1.11
CA ALA A 43 -0.19 11.47 1.61
C ALA A 43 0.58 11.14 2.89
N TYR A 44 0.00 10.36 3.80
CA TYR A 44 0.66 9.88 5.02
C TYR A 44 1.89 9.03 4.68
N LEU A 45 1.77 8.06 3.77
CA LEU A 45 2.89 7.22 3.35
C LEU A 45 4.02 8.03 2.67
N GLN A 46 3.68 9.05 1.88
CA GLN A 46 4.68 9.95 1.29
C GLN A 46 5.38 10.79 2.35
N LYS A 47 4.64 11.33 3.31
CA LYS A 47 5.19 12.29 4.28
C LYS A 47 5.97 11.63 5.41
N GLU A 48 5.43 10.55 5.97
CA GLU A 48 5.99 9.89 7.16
C GLU A 48 7.02 8.82 6.82
N HIS A 49 6.91 8.22 5.63
CA HIS A 49 7.72 7.06 5.23
C HIS A 49 8.47 7.25 3.91
N ASP A 50 8.44 8.46 3.33
CA ASP A 50 9.07 8.80 2.04
C ASP A 50 8.68 7.84 0.90
N VAL A 51 7.50 7.20 1.00
CA VAL A 51 7.08 6.20 0.02
C VAL A 51 6.70 6.93 -1.27
N PRO A 52 7.28 6.56 -2.44
CA PRO A 52 6.92 7.22 -3.69
C PRO A 52 5.42 7.09 -3.98
N ARG A 53 4.80 8.18 -4.45
CA ARG A 53 3.34 8.26 -4.69
C ARG A 53 2.74 7.04 -5.39
N TYR A 54 3.42 6.53 -6.41
CA TYR A 54 2.98 5.33 -7.16
C TYR A 54 2.86 4.09 -6.25
N TRP A 55 3.88 3.86 -5.42
CA TRP A 55 3.93 2.75 -4.47
C TRP A 55 2.94 2.94 -3.32
N ALA A 56 2.80 4.17 -2.82
CA ALA A 56 1.80 4.49 -1.80
C ALA A 56 0.38 4.15 -2.28
N ARG A 57 0.03 4.49 -3.53
CA ARG A 57 -1.26 4.12 -4.14
C ARG A 57 -1.40 2.61 -4.29
N THR A 58 -0.34 1.95 -4.77
CA THR A 58 -0.30 0.49 -4.94
C THR A 58 -0.57 -0.26 -3.63
N LEU A 59 0.15 0.09 -2.57
CA LEU A 59 -0.02 -0.49 -1.25
C LEU A 59 -1.44 -0.24 -0.71
N THR A 60 -1.93 0.99 -0.84
CA THR A 60 -3.29 1.37 -0.39
C THR A 60 -4.36 0.57 -1.13
N THR A 61 -4.31 0.50 -2.47
CA THR A 61 -5.28 -0.25 -3.28
C THR A 61 -5.20 -1.75 -3.01
N HIS A 62 -3.99 -2.29 -2.86
CA HIS A 62 -3.77 -3.69 -2.55
C HIS A 62 -4.39 -4.05 -1.18
N TYR A 63 -4.14 -3.24 -0.16
CA TYR A 63 -4.73 -3.40 1.17
C TYR A 63 -6.26 -3.33 1.15
N LEU A 64 -6.84 -2.34 0.46
CA LEU A 64 -8.29 -2.20 0.32
C LEU A 64 -8.91 -3.40 -0.39
N LYS A 65 -8.28 -3.91 -1.47
CA LYS A 65 -8.74 -5.12 -2.16
C LYS A 65 -8.71 -6.35 -1.27
N GLN A 66 -7.70 -6.50 -0.41
CA GLN A 66 -7.65 -7.60 0.55
C GLN A 66 -8.78 -7.51 1.58
N LYS A 67 -9.08 -6.31 2.10
CA LYS A 67 -10.17 -6.09 3.07
C LYS A 67 -11.57 -6.14 2.45
N ALA A 68 -11.70 -5.82 1.16
CA ALA A 68 -12.98 -5.86 0.44
C ALA A 68 -13.36 -7.27 -0.03
N LYS A 69 -12.51 -8.28 0.20
CA LYS A 69 -12.84 -9.68 -0.10
C LYS A 69 -13.76 -10.20 1.02
N PRO A 70 -14.99 -10.65 0.70
CA PRO A 70 -15.97 -11.12 1.69
C PRO A 70 -15.52 -12.38 2.42
#